data_AF-A0A7S2SD97-F1
#
_entry.id   AF-A0A7S2SD97-F1
#
_cell.length_a   1.000
_cell.length_b   1.000
_cell.length_c   1.000
_cell.angle_alpha   90.00
_cell.angle_beta   90.00
_cell.angle_gamma   90.00
#
_symmetry.space_group_name_H-M   'P 1'
#
loop_
_entity.id
_entity.type
_entity.pdbx_description
1 polymer ?
#
loop_
_entity_poly.entity_id
_entity_poly.type
_entity_poly.pdbx_seq_one_letter_code
_entity_poly.pdbx_strand_id
1 'polypeptide(L)'
;LRSQLFKTTQPFIFSFLLSFDAQPSNLFNERMNVLNGEKGNILRNGITFSERKFDTTNLPEDVQRVYEHLKAKYGEEYALLFVFNMRTAIELHRAWHMTLLTSKILQQVKDKFGLCMTWDLGVIKLRIRVEDGGFELHRRVPYDYDSEYQDIYMRIAVALINGQINVHEALNFQTETRQGVHTAVSGKFLRDFPGRLVLYPLEAATCAVIFFGGDWKDAGIA
;
A
#
# COMPACT_ATOMS: atom_id res chain seq x y z
N LEU A 1 40.43 4.48 -47.29
CA LEU A 1 41.68 4.10 -46.59
C LEU A 1 41.49 4.34 -45.10
N ARG A 2 41.40 3.24 -44.32
CA ARG A 2 41.64 3.06 -42.87
C ARG A 2 40.94 4.04 -41.89
N SER A 3 39.92 3.65 -41.13
CA SER A 3 39.82 2.63 -40.06
C SER A 3 40.35 3.07 -38.68
N GLN A 4 39.51 2.81 -37.67
CA GLN A 4 39.77 2.57 -36.23
C GLN A 4 39.57 3.78 -35.28
N LEU A 5 38.94 3.68 -34.09
CA LEU A 5 38.24 2.62 -33.31
C LEU A 5 37.57 3.32 -32.07
N PHE A 6 36.35 2.89 -31.68
CA PHE A 6 35.82 2.71 -30.28
C PHE A 6 35.59 3.95 -29.38
N LYS A 7 34.50 4.16 -28.59
CA LYS A 7 33.53 3.33 -27.82
C LYS A 7 32.23 4.16 -27.65
N THR A 8 31.03 3.68 -28.00
CA THR A 8 30.01 3.00 -27.15
C THR A 8 29.79 3.56 -25.74
N THR A 9 28.64 4.22 -25.53
CA THR A 9 27.92 4.27 -24.24
C THR A 9 26.40 4.34 -24.50
N GLN A 10 25.71 3.24 -24.20
CA GLN A 10 24.25 3.16 -24.08
C GLN A 10 23.79 3.76 -22.73
N PRO A 11 22.60 4.36 -22.63
CA PRO A 11 22.00 4.65 -21.33
C PRO A 11 21.30 3.42 -20.74
N PHE A 12 21.69 3.15 -19.49
CA PHE A 12 21.23 2.17 -18.51
C PHE A 12 19.73 1.80 -18.55
N ILE A 13 19.45 0.52 -18.83
CA ILE A 13 18.22 -0.17 -18.45
C ILE A 13 18.51 -0.90 -17.13
N PHE A 14 17.91 -0.46 -16.02
CA PHE A 14 17.88 -1.24 -14.78
C PHE A 14 16.80 -2.32 -14.90
N SER A 15 17.19 -3.48 -15.44
CA SER A 15 16.43 -4.73 -15.36
C SER A 15 16.91 -5.49 -14.13
N PHE A 16 16.16 -5.43 -13.02
CA PHE A 16 16.36 -6.35 -11.89
C PHE A 16 15.49 -7.59 -12.12
N LEU A 17 16.09 -8.58 -12.78
CA LEU A 17 15.60 -9.96 -12.85
C LEU A 17 16.23 -10.72 -11.68
N LEU A 18 15.49 -10.91 -10.60
CA LEU A 18 15.81 -11.92 -9.59
C LEU A 18 14.86 -13.09 -9.78
N SER A 19 15.33 -14.08 -10.56
CA SER A 19 14.79 -15.43 -10.58
C SER A 19 15.21 -16.10 -9.28
N PHE A 20 14.28 -16.30 -8.35
CA PHE A 20 14.48 -17.21 -7.23
C PHE A 20 13.80 -18.53 -7.58
N ASP A 21 14.59 -19.47 -8.08
CA ASP A 21 14.24 -20.88 -8.10
C ASP A 21 14.14 -21.38 -6.65
N ALA A 22 12.94 -21.75 -6.22
CA ALA A 22 12.74 -22.56 -5.03
C ALA A 22 11.78 -23.71 -5.39
N GLN A 23 12.35 -24.92 -5.51
CA GLN A 23 11.60 -26.16 -5.68
C GLN A 23 10.68 -26.42 -4.47
N PRO A 24 9.51 -27.06 -4.66
CA PRO A 24 8.56 -27.31 -3.58
C PRO A 24 8.95 -28.55 -2.79
N SER A 25 9.32 -28.40 -1.51
CA SER A 25 9.52 -29.54 -0.61
C SER A 25 8.43 -29.61 0.47
N ASN A 26 7.47 -30.50 0.24
CA ASN A 26 6.74 -31.44 1.12
C ASN A 26 6.83 -31.36 2.68
N LEU A 27 7.06 -30.21 3.30
CA LEU A 27 7.19 -30.05 4.76
C LEU A 27 5.98 -29.41 5.46
N PHE A 28 4.92 -29.10 4.70
CA PHE A 28 3.78 -28.33 5.21
C PHE A 28 2.71 -29.15 5.95
N ASN A 29 2.69 -30.48 5.78
CA ASN A 29 1.64 -31.33 6.36
C ASN A 29 1.93 -31.85 7.79
N GLU A 30 3.16 -31.75 8.30
CA GLU A 30 3.50 -32.31 9.62
C GLU A 30 3.39 -31.31 10.79
N ARG A 31 3.29 -30.00 10.54
CA ARG A 31 3.26 -28.99 11.62
C ARG A 31 1.86 -28.61 12.14
N MET A 32 0.78 -29.04 11.49
CA MET A 32 -0.59 -28.70 11.92
C MET A 32 -1.16 -29.63 13.01
N ASN A 33 -0.52 -30.76 13.32
CA ASN A 33 -1.01 -31.71 14.33
C ASN A 33 -0.35 -31.59 15.72
N VAL A 34 0.61 -30.68 15.92
CA VAL A 34 1.40 -30.57 17.18
C VAL A 34 0.88 -29.47 18.14
N LEU A 35 -0.12 -28.67 17.76
CA LEU A 35 -0.61 -27.55 18.59
C LEU A 35 -1.91 -27.83 19.37
N ASN A 36 -2.35 -29.09 19.48
CA ASN A 36 -3.56 -29.48 20.22
C ASN A 36 -3.31 -30.13 21.59
N GLY A 37 -2.14 -29.91 22.18
CA GLY A 37 -1.86 -30.39 23.53
C GLY A 37 -0.86 -29.49 24.24
N GLU A 38 -1.36 -28.45 24.91
CA GLU A 38 -0.96 -28.10 26.27
C GLU A 38 -1.73 -26.87 26.78
N LYS A 39 -2.31 -27.03 27.97
CA LYS A 39 -3.10 -26.04 28.70
C LYS A 39 -2.16 -24.96 29.27
N GLY A 40 -2.18 -23.77 28.66
CA GLY A 40 -1.65 -22.55 29.24
C GLY A 40 -2.69 -21.44 29.16
N ASN A 41 -3.07 -20.87 30.31
CA ASN A 41 -3.93 -19.70 30.40
C ASN A 41 -3.26 -18.50 29.73
N ILE A 42 -3.45 -18.36 28.43
CA ILE A 42 -3.19 -17.12 27.69
C ILE A 42 -4.51 -16.36 27.74
N LEU A 43 -4.47 -15.15 28.30
CA LEU A 43 -5.52 -14.14 28.16
C LEU A 43 -5.71 -13.87 26.66
N ARG A 44 -6.49 -14.72 25.99
CA ARG A 44 -7.05 -14.45 24.68
C ARG A 44 -8.07 -13.35 24.94
N ASN A 45 -7.64 -12.10 24.80
CA ASN A 45 -8.58 -11.03 24.49
C ASN A 45 -9.40 -11.55 23.32
N GLY A 46 -10.66 -11.89 23.58
CA GLY A 46 -11.59 -12.33 22.55
C GLY A 46 -11.70 -11.19 21.56
N ILE A 47 -10.99 -11.31 20.43
CA ILE A 47 -11.14 -10.38 19.32
C ILE A 47 -12.57 -10.59 18.86
N THR A 48 -13.43 -9.67 19.28
CA THR A 48 -14.84 -9.68 18.90
C THR A 48 -14.89 -8.97 17.58
N PHE A 49 -14.92 -9.73 16.50
CA PHE A 49 -15.00 -9.17 15.15
C PHE A 49 -16.33 -8.41 15.02
N SER A 50 -16.25 -7.18 14.54
CA SER A 50 -17.41 -6.39 14.18
C SER A 50 -18.07 -7.01 12.94
N GLU A 51 -19.38 -7.22 12.98
CA GLU A 51 -20.16 -7.74 11.84
C GLU A 51 -20.31 -6.71 10.68
N ARG A 52 -19.65 -5.55 10.77
CA ARG A 52 -19.81 -4.46 9.80
C ARG A 52 -19.21 -4.84 8.44
N LYS A 53 -20.09 -5.15 7.48
CA LYS A 53 -19.72 -5.41 6.09
C LYS A 53 -19.27 -4.13 5.39
N PHE A 54 -18.24 -4.28 4.54
CA PHE A 54 -17.75 -3.22 3.65
C PHE A 54 -18.73 -2.98 2.49
N ASP A 55 -19.09 -1.72 2.26
CA ASP A 55 -19.97 -1.33 1.16
C ASP A 55 -19.19 -1.19 -0.15
N THR A 56 -19.58 -2.00 -1.14
CA THR A 56 -18.91 -2.09 -2.44
C THR A 56 -19.48 -1.13 -3.48
N THR A 57 -20.62 -0.48 -3.21
CA THR A 57 -21.28 0.44 -4.15
C THR A 57 -20.45 1.67 -4.48
N ASN A 58 -19.56 2.08 -3.58
CA ASN A 58 -18.69 3.25 -3.73
C ASN A 58 -17.33 2.93 -4.38
N LEU A 59 -17.16 1.75 -4.99
CA LEU A 59 -15.93 1.42 -5.71
C LEU A 59 -15.87 2.11 -7.08
N PRO A 60 -14.67 2.47 -7.58
CA PRO A 60 -14.52 2.92 -8.96
C PRO A 60 -15.01 1.84 -9.94
N GLU A 61 -15.67 2.25 -11.02
CA GLU A 61 -16.35 1.36 -11.95
C GLU A 61 -15.45 0.23 -12.48
N ASP A 62 -14.18 0.53 -12.79
CA ASP A 62 -13.25 -0.46 -13.29
C ASP A 62 -12.81 -1.48 -12.23
N VAL A 63 -12.70 -1.07 -10.97
CA VAL A 63 -12.49 -1.98 -9.83
C VAL A 63 -13.72 -2.85 -9.63
N GLN A 64 -14.91 -2.25 -9.72
CA GLN A 64 -16.17 -2.93 -9.50
C GLN A 64 -16.36 -4.07 -10.51
N ARG A 65 -16.03 -3.85 -11.78
CA ARG A 65 -16.05 -4.91 -12.81
C ARG A 65 -15.14 -6.09 -12.46
N VAL A 66 -13.91 -5.83 -12.01
CA VAL A 66 -12.97 -6.89 -11.61
C VAL A 66 -13.47 -7.59 -10.35
N TYR A 67 -13.98 -6.82 -9.37
CA TYR A 67 -14.56 -7.35 -8.14
C TYR A 67 -15.73 -8.29 -8.42
N GLU A 68 -16.70 -7.90 -9.25
CA GLU A 68 -17.87 -8.72 -9.59
C GLU A 68 -17.46 -10.02 -10.29
N HIS A 69 -16.47 -9.96 -11.20
CA HIS A 69 -15.95 -11.15 -11.86
C HIS A 69 -15.25 -12.10 -10.88
N LEU A 70 -14.38 -11.58 -10.01
CA LEU A 70 -13.68 -12.38 -9.00
C LEU A 70 -14.66 -12.95 -7.97
N LYS A 71 -15.67 -12.19 -7.58
CA LYS A 71 -16.72 -12.61 -6.64
C LYS A 71 -17.48 -13.81 -7.19
N ALA A 72 -17.86 -13.78 -8.46
CA ALA A 72 -18.60 -14.86 -9.10
C ALA A 72 -17.80 -16.17 -9.17
N LYS A 73 -16.48 -16.09 -9.32
CA LYS A 73 -15.62 -17.26 -9.56
C LYS A 73 -14.95 -17.83 -8.31
N TYR A 74 -14.51 -16.96 -7.39
CA TYR A 74 -13.70 -17.32 -6.22
C TYR A 74 -14.34 -16.95 -4.88
N GLY A 75 -15.48 -16.25 -4.91
CA GLY A 75 -16.18 -15.80 -3.72
C GLY A 75 -15.86 -14.36 -3.32
N GLU A 76 -16.67 -13.84 -2.41
CA GLU A 76 -16.65 -12.43 -2.02
C GLU A 76 -15.37 -12.04 -1.26
N GLU A 77 -14.92 -12.86 -0.32
CA GLU A 77 -13.74 -12.56 0.49
C GLU A 77 -12.48 -12.43 -0.38
N TYR A 78 -12.32 -13.32 -1.37
CA TYR A 78 -11.22 -13.27 -2.33
C TYR A 78 -11.22 -11.96 -3.14
N ALA A 79 -12.39 -11.58 -3.65
CA ALA A 79 -12.56 -10.35 -4.41
C ALA A 79 -12.28 -9.10 -3.55
N LEU A 80 -12.66 -9.12 -2.27
CA LEU A 80 -12.36 -8.03 -1.33
C LEU A 80 -10.88 -7.95 -0.97
N LEU A 81 -10.20 -9.09 -0.82
CA LEU A 81 -8.75 -9.12 -0.59
C LEU A 81 -7.99 -8.51 -1.77
N PHE A 82 -8.43 -8.77 -3.00
CA PHE A 82 -7.90 -8.08 -4.17
C PHE A 82 -8.08 -6.56 -4.09
N VAL A 83 -9.31 -6.10 -3.78
CA VAL A 83 -9.60 -4.66 -3.63
C VAL A 83 -8.74 -4.02 -2.54
N PHE A 84 -8.59 -4.73 -1.41
CA PHE A 84 -7.72 -4.32 -0.31
C PHE A 84 -6.28 -4.17 -0.78
N ASN A 85 -5.72 -5.18 -1.44
CA ASN A 85 -4.32 -5.18 -1.85
C ASN A 85 -4.04 -4.07 -2.86
N MET A 86 -4.94 -3.83 -3.81
CA MET A 86 -4.84 -2.71 -4.75
C MET A 86 -4.89 -1.35 -4.03
N ARG A 87 -5.84 -1.13 -3.11
CA ARG A 87 -5.95 0.14 -2.36
C ARG A 87 -4.69 0.39 -1.54
N THR A 88 -4.20 -0.64 -0.83
CA THR A 88 -2.96 -0.60 -0.07
C THR A 88 -1.77 -0.26 -0.97
N ALA A 89 -1.67 -0.88 -2.15
CA ALA A 89 -0.61 -0.62 -3.10
C ALA A 89 -0.61 0.84 -3.57
N ILE A 90 -1.79 1.38 -3.92
CA ILE A 90 -1.91 2.77 -4.38
C ILE A 90 -1.47 3.74 -3.29
N GLU A 91 -1.97 3.57 -2.06
CA GLU A 91 -1.77 4.54 -0.97
C GLU A 91 -0.35 4.45 -0.37
N LEU A 92 0.20 3.25 -0.16
CA LEU A 92 1.59 3.11 0.32
C LEU A 92 2.61 3.60 -0.72
N HIS A 93 2.31 3.47 -2.01
CA HIS A 93 3.19 3.92 -3.09
C HIS A 93 3.13 5.43 -3.36
N ARG A 94 2.22 6.18 -2.72
CA ARG A 94 2.17 7.66 -2.85
C ARG A 94 3.46 8.33 -2.37
N ALA A 95 4.09 7.76 -1.35
CA ALA A 95 5.48 8.08 -1.04
C ALA A 95 6.43 7.26 -1.91
N TRP A 96 7.05 7.94 -2.87
CA TRP A 96 8.04 7.38 -3.79
C TRP A 96 9.10 6.52 -3.08
N HIS A 97 9.56 6.88 -1.87
CA HIS A 97 10.60 6.14 -1.16
C HIS A 97 10.17 4.78 -0.57
N MET A 98 8.87 4.44 -0.59
CA MET A 98 8.35 3.25 0.08
C MET A 98 8.05 2.08 -0.86
N THR A 99 8.58 2.11 -2.08
CA THR A 99 8.35 1.06 -3.10
C THR A 99 8.72 -0.35 -2.57
N LEU A 100 9.87 -0.49 -1.91
CA LEU A 100 10.32 -1.77 -1.35
C LEU A 100 9.44 -2.27 -0.21
N LEU A 101 9.05 -1.36 0.72
CA LEU A 101 8.16 -1.73 1.82
C LEU A 101 6.79 -2.14 1.29
N THR A 102 6.26 -1.37 0.35
CA THR A 102 4.99 -1.65 -0.32
C THR A 102 5.04 -3.05 -0.92
N SER A 103 6.05 -3.34 -1.75
CA SER A 103 6.18 -4.67 -2.37
C SER A 103 6.26 -5.80 -1.33
N LYS A 104 6.97 -5.58 -0.21
CA LYS A 104 7.08 -6.58 0.87
C LYS A 104 5.72 -6.85 1.52
N ILE A 105 4.96 -5.80 1.85
CA ILE A 105 3.63 -5.94 2.47
C ILE A 105 2.66 -6.62 1.50
N LEU A 106 2.63 -6.18 0.24
CA LEU A 106 1.75 -6.78 -0.78
C LEU A 106 2.07 -8.28 -0.98
N GLN A 107 3.36 -8.65 -0.97
CA GLN A 107 3.79 -10.05 -1.04
C GLN A 107 3.35 -10.85 0.19
N GLN A 108 3.47 -10.30 1.39
CA GLN A 108 3.01 -10.97 2.61
C GLN A 108 1.49 -11.22 2.59
N VAL A 109 0.69 -10.23 2.14
CA VAL A 109 -0.76 -10.41 1.96
C VAL A 109 -1.01 -11.50 0.90
N LYS A 110 -0.31 -11.43 -0.23
CA LYS A 110 -0.42 -12.41 -1.32
C LYS A 110 -0.17 -13.83 -0.83
N ASP A 111 0.94 -14.05 -0.14
CA ASP A 111 1.36 -15.38 0.34
C ASP A 111 0.42 -15.89 1.44
N LYS A 112 -0.05 -15.00 2.33
CA LYS A 112 -0.93 -15.36 3.44
C LYS A 112 -2.31 -15.83 2.98
N PHE A 113 -2.86 -15.18 1.94
CA PHE A 113 -4.22 -15.44 1.47
C PHE A 113 -4.29 -16.13 0.10
N GLY A 114 -3.14 -16.50 -0.48
CA GLY A 114 -3.06 -17.22 -1.75
C GLY A 114 -3.57 -16.42 -2.96
N LEU A 115 -3.30 -15.12 -3.02
CA LEU A 115 -3.74 -14.28 -4.14
C LEU A 115 -2.88 -14.53 -5.40
N CYS A 116 -3.51 -14.78 -6.55
CA CYS A 116 -2.78 -14.89 -7.82
C CYS A 116 -2.71 -13.52 -8.53
N MET A 117 -1.86 -12.65 -8.01
CA MET A 117 -1.63 -11.32 -8.58
C MET A 117 -0.15 -10.96 -8.64
N THR A 118 0.19 -10.11 -9.60
CA THR A 118 1.51 -9.52 -9.79
C THR A 118 1.39 -8.01 -9.94
N TRP A 119 2.44 -7.27 -9.58
CA TRP A 119 2.43 -5.81 -9.64
C TRP A 119 3.77 -5.28 -10.13
N ASP A 120 3.70 -4.17 -10.86
CA ASP A 120 4.83 -3.33 -11.24
C ASP A 120 4.64 -1.95 -10.60
N LEU A 121 5.49 -1.67 -9.60
CA LEU A 121 5.46 -0.46 -8.79
C LEU A 121 6.31 0.63 -9.44
N GLY A 122 5.83 1.17 -10.56
CA GLY A 122 6.49 2.29 -11.24
C GLY A 122 6.33 3.61 -10.48
N VAL A 123 7.30 4.52 -10.60
CA VAL A 123 7.32 5.81 -9.87
C VAL A 123 6.04 6.65 -10.08
N ILE A 124 5.47 6.62 -11.28
CA ILE A 124 4.30 7.44 -11.66
C ILE A 124 3.06 6.57 -11.89
N LYS A 125 3.27 5.30 -12.25
CA LYS A 125 2.22 4.39 -12.70
C LYS A 125 2.40 3.04 -12.02
N LEU A 126 1.32 2.60 -11.39
CA LEU A 126 1.16 1.26 -10.86
C LEU A 126 0.51 0.38 -11.94
N ARG A 127 1.07 -0.80 -12.20
CA ARG A 127 0.39 -1.82 -13.01
C ARG A 127 0.11 -3.02 -12.12
N ILE A 128 -1.15 -3.43 -12.02
CA ILE A 128 -1.55 -4.59 -11.24
C ILE A 128 -2.17 -5.59 -12.20
N ARG A 129 -1.61 -6.78 -12.27
CA ARG A 129 -2.13 -7.89 -13.07
C ARG A 129 -2.74 -8.93 -12.15
N VAL A 130 -3.96 -9.33 -12.46
CA VAL A 130 -4.70 -10.40 -11.78
C VAL A 130 -4.72 -11.60 -12.71
N GLU A 131 -3.95 -12.63 -12.37
CA GLU A 131 -3.81 -13.82 -13.21
C GLU A 131 -5.11 -14.62 -13.24
N ASP A 132 -5.83 -14.67 -12.12
CA ASP A 132 -7.09 -15.42 -11.96
C ASP A 132 -8.26 -14.94 -12.84
N GLY A 133 -8.22 -13.67 -13.26
CA GLY A 133 -9.23 -13.07 -14.13
C GLY A 133 -8.70 -12.56 -15.47
N GLY A 134 -7.38 -12.66 -15.71
CA GLY A 134 -6.76 -12.11 -16.92
C GLY A 134 -6.89 -10.58 -17.04
N PHE A 135 -7.01 -9.87 -15.92
CA PHE A 135 -7.18 -8.41 -15.91
C PHE A 135 -5.85 -7.71 -15.63
N GLU A 136 -5.66 -6.55 -16.26
CA GLU A 136 -4.57 -5.64 -15.97
C GLU A 136 -5.14 -4.24 -15.66
N LEU A 137 -4.86 -3.73 -14.47
CA LEU A 137 -5.28 -2.42 -14.01
C LEU A 137 -4.08 -1.47 -14.00
N HIS A 138 -4.26 -0.31 -14.62
CA HIS A 138 -3.28 0.77 -14.62
C HIS A 138 -3.78 1.90 -13.71
N ARG A 139 -2.98 2.26 -12.69
CA ARG A 139 -3.29 3.38 -11.79
C ARG A 139 -2.20 4.41 -11.86
N ARG A 140 -2.61 5.68 -12.04
CA ARG A 140 -1.70 6.81 -11.80
C ARG A 140 -1.63 7.04 -10.30
N VAL A 141 -0.43 7.06 -9.75
CA VAL A 141 -0.23 7.31 -8.32
C VAL A 141 0.02 8.81 -8.13
N PRO A 142 -0.87 9.54 -7.44
CA PRO A 142 -0.62 10.93 -7.11
C PRO A 142 0.50 11.01 -6.07
N TYR A 143 1.50 11.84 -6.33
CA TYR A 143 2.63 12.01 -5.43
C TYR A 143 2.21 12.76 -4.17
N ASP A 144 2.53 12.21 -3.00
CA ASP A 144 2.20 12.81 -1.71
C ASP A 144 3.29 12.48 -0.68
N TYR A 145 3.78 13.50 0.02
CA TYR A 145 4.83 13.36 1.04
C TYR A 145 4.27 13.00 2.43
N ASP A 146 2.96 12.85 2.56
CA ASP A 146 2.30 12.61 3.84
C ASP A 146 2.52 11.16 4.33
N SER A 147 3.41 11.01 5.32
CA SER A 147 3.77 9.73 5.93
C SER A 147 2.75 9.20 6.96
N GLU A 148 1.83 10.03 7.47
CA GLU A 148 0.90 9.61 8.54
C GLU A 148 -0.07 8.54 8.03
N TYR A 149 -0.62 8.75 6.83
CA TYR A 149 -1.54 7.80 6.22
C TYR A 149 -0.84 6.50 5.88
N GLN A 150 0.43 6.55 5.47
CA GLN A 150 1.19 5.36 5.14
C GLN A 150 1.38 4.45 6.35
N ASP A 151 1.70 5.01 7.51
CA ASP A 151 1.83 4.23 8.75
C ASP A 151 0.49 3.58 9.12
N ILE A 152 -0.62 4.31 9.00
CA ILE A 152 -1.95 3.76 9.26
C ILE A 152 -2.29 2.62 8.28
N TYR A 153 -2.07 2.80 6.97
CA TYR A 153 -2.30 1.76 5.97
C TYR A 153 -1.41 0.53 6.19
N MET A 154 -0.15 0.74 6.58
CA MET A 154 0.76 -0.34 6.96
C MET A 154 0.24 -1.10 8.18
N ARG A 155 -0.18 -0.40 9.24
CA ARG A 155 -0.74 -1.02 10.45
C ARG A 155 -1.99 -1.84 10.14
N ILE A 156 -2.88 -1.33 9.29
CA ILE A 156 -4.07 -2.07 8.83
C ILE A 156 -3.65 -3.34 8.09
N ALA A 157 -2.68 -3.26 7.17
CA ALA A 157 -2.20 -4.43 6.44
C ALA A 157 -1.55 -5.48 7.35
N VAL A 158 -0.73 -5.04 8.31
CA VAL A 158 -0.11 -5.94 9.30
C VAL A 158 -1.17 -6.59 10.19
N ALA A 159 -2.16 -5.83 10.65
CA ALA A 159 -3.27 -6.38 11.44
C ALA A 159 -4.07 -7.44 10.67
N LEU A 160 -4.32 -7.21 9.37
CA LEU A 160 -4.98 -8.19 8.50
C LEU A 160 -4.13 -9.45 8.31
N ILE A 161 -2.83 -9.31 8.03
CA ILE A 161 -1.89 -10.44 7.86
C ILE A 161 -1.83 -11.30 9.14
N ASN A 162 -1.82 -10.65 10.30
CA ASN A 162 -1.81 -11.30 11.60
C ASN A 162 -3.16 -11.93 11.99
N GLY A 163 -4.20 -11.75 11.19
CA GLY A 163 -5.55 -12.25 11.48
C GLY A 163 -6.23 -11.55 12.66
N GLN A 164 -5.80 -10.31 12.98
CA GLN A 164 -6.38 -9.52 14.06
C GLN A 164 -7.67 -8.81 13.64
N ILE A 165 -7.84 -8.55 12.35
CA ILE A 165 -9.01 -7.91 11.76
C ILE A 165 -9.44 -8.67 10.51
N ASN A 166 -10.73 -8.60 10.15
CA ASN A 166 -11.23 -9.20 8.92
C ASN A 166 -11.05 -8.25 7.71
N VAL A 167 -11.15 -8.77 6.48
CA VAL A 167 -10.96 -7.97 5.24
C VAL A 167 -11.99 -6.83 5.12
N HIS A 168 -13.23 -7.06 5.55
CA HIS A 168 -14.26 -6.02 5.57
C HIS A 168 -13.91 -4.87 6.52
N GLU A 169 -13.44 -5.20 7.73
CA GLU A 169 -12.99 -4.22 8.70
C GLU A 169 -11.77 -3.46 8.19
N ALA A 170 -10.80 -4.18 7.60
CA ALA A 170 -9.62 -3.56 7.01
C ALA A 170 -9.97 -2.55 5.91
N LEU A 171 -10.92 -2.88 5.02
CA LEU A 171 -11.41 -1.96 3.98
C LEU A 171 -12.22 -0.77 4.54
N ASN A 172 -13.00 -1.00 5.60
CA ASN A 172 -13.69 0.07 6.32
C ASN A 172 -12.67 1.04 6.94
N PHE A 173 -11.66 0.52 7.63
CA PHE A 173 -10.59 1.34 8.21
C PHE A 173 -9.84 2.12 7.13
N GLN A 174 -9.51 1.53 5.98
CA GLN A 174 -8.92 2.28 4.88
C GLN A 174 -9.80 3.45 4.42
N THR A 175 -11.13 3.25 4.41
CA THR A 175 -12.08 4.30 3.99
C THR A 175 -12.15 5.41 5.04
N GLU A 176 -12.19 5.06 6.33
CA GLU A 176 -12.18 6.02 7.44
C GLU A 176 -10.86 6.78 7.54
N THR A 177 -9.73 6.10 7.33
CA THR A 177 -8.40 6.72 7.23
C THR A 177 -8.40 7.72 6.09
N ARG A 178 -8.86 7.36 4.89
CA ARG A 178 -8.91 8.30 3.75
C ARG A 178 -9.75 9.55 4.03
N GLN A 179 -10.82 9.43 4.82
CA GLN A 179 -11.66 10.55 5.25
C GLN A 179 -11.03 11.41 6.37
N GLY A 180 -9.92 10.95 6.94
CA GLY A 180 -9.21 11.60 8.04
C GLY A 180 -9.99 11.54 9.36
N VAL A 181 -10.82 10.52 9.57
CA VAL A 181 -11.62 10.36 10.80
C VAL A 181 -10.71 10.14 12.02
N HIS A 182 -9.60 9.44 11.82
CA HIS A 182 -8.64 9.07 12.86
C HIS A 182 -7.41 9.99 12.90
N THR A 183 -7.46 11.12 12.19
CA THR A 183 -6.36 12.11 12.13
C THR A 183 -6.71 13.32 12.98
N ALA A 184 -5.71 13.94 13.62
CA ALA A 184 -5.91 15.17 14.37
C ALA A 184 -6.44 16.31 13.48
N VAL A 185 -7.29 17.19 14.02
CA VAL A 185 -7.86 18.33 13.27
C VAL A 185 -6.77 19.22 12.67
N SER A 186 -5.66 19.41 13.39
CA SER A 186 -4.47 20.13 12.90
C SER A 186 -3.79 19.43 11.72
N GLY A 187 -3.64 18.11 11.76
CA GLY A 187 -3.11 17.32 10.66
C GLY A 187 -4.02 17.35 9.43
N LYS A 188 -5.34 17.35 9.64
CA LYS A 188 -6.32 17.51 8.57
C LYS A 188 -6.23 18.90 7.92
N PHE A 189 -6.08 19.96 8.71
CA PHE A 189 -5.89 21.32 8.20
C PHE A 189 -4.58 21.48 7.40
N LEU A 190 -3.47 20.92 7.89
CA LEU A 190 -2.17 20.91 7.19
C LEU A 190 -2.24 20.27 5.79
N ARG A 191 -3.22 19.41 5.56
CA ARG A 191 -3.31 18.62 4.33
C ARG A 191 -4.40 19.07 3.38
N ASP A 192 -5.55 19.46 3.90
CA ASP A 192 -6.67 19.90 3.09
C ASP A 192 -6.41 21.31 2.54
N PHE A 193 -6.94 21.59 1.36
CA PHE A 193 -6.94 22.95 0.82
C PHE A 193 -7.84 23.83 1.72
N PRO A 194 -7.42 25.05 2.10
CA PRO A 194 -6.18 25.75 1.69
C PRO A 194 -4.98 25.58 2.64
N GLY A 195 -5.11 24.88 3.77
CA GLY A 195 -4.09 24.88 4.82
C GLY A 195 -2.72 24.39 4.34
N ARG A 196 -2.68 23.37 3.47
CA ARG A 196 -1.44 22.92 2.80
C ARG A 196 -0.70 24.02 2.01
N LEU A 197 -1.46 24.90 1.36
CA LEU A 197 -0.92 25.99 0.56
C LEU A 197 -0.40 27.16 1.39
N VAL A 198 -0.89 27.30 2.63
CA VAL A 198 -0.47 28.37 3.54
C VAL A 198 0.72 27.91 4.39
N LEU A 199 0.68 26.67 4.89
CA LEU A 199 1.66 26.19 5.87
C LEU A 199 3.01 25.83 5.25
N TYR A 200 3.07 25.19 4.08
CA TYR A 200 4.37 24.82 3.50
C TYR A 200 5.24 26.01 3.11
N PRO A 201 4.72 27.08 2.49
CA PRO A 201 5.51 28.30 2.28
C PRO A 201 5.98 28.93 3.59
N LEU A 202 5.12 28.99 4.61
CA LEU A 202 5.45 29.53 5.93
C LEU A 202 6.56 28.71 6.63
N GLU A 203 6.46 27.39 6.60
CA GLU A 203 7.49 26.47 7.12
C GLU A 203 8.81 26.61 6.36
N ALA A 204 8.75 26.69 5.02
CA ALA A 204 9.94 26.88 4.18
C ALA A 204 10.62 28.24 4.47
N ALA A 205 9.84 29.31 4.60
CA ALA A 205 10.33 30.64 4.94
C ALA A 205 10.96 30.67 6.35
N THR A 206 10.31 30.02 7.32
CA THR A 206 10.83 29.90 8.69
C THR A 206 12.14 29.11 8.73
N CYS A 207 12.21 27.98 8.02
CA CYS A 207 13.43 27.20 7.86
C CYS A 207 14.54 28.03 7.17
N ALA A 208 14.19 28.87 6.20
CA ALA A 208 15.17 29.72 5.53
C ALA A 208 15.78 30.77 6.47
N VAL A 209 14.98 31.36 7.35
CA VAL A 209 15.47 32.28 8.37
C VAL A 209 16.35 31.56 9.39
N ILE A 210 15.90 30.42 9.92
CA ILE A 210 16.61 29.69 10.99
C ILE A 210 17.93 29.09 10.50
N PHE A 211 17.94 28.45 9.33
CA PHE A 211 19.10 27.67 8.86
C PHE A 211 20.02 28.44 7.91
N PHE A 212 19.49 29.43 7.18
CA PHE A 212 20.27 30.20 6.20
C PHE A 212 20.44 31.67 6.58
N GLY A 213 19.96 32.08 7.76
CA GLY A 213 20.14 33.44 8.26
C GLY A 213 19.36 34.50 7.47
N GLY A 214 18.25 34.13 6.85
CA GLY A 214 17.37 35.06 6.14
C GLY A 214 16.76 36.13 7.05
N ASP A 215 16.29 37.24 6.48
CA ASP A 215 15.59 38.30 7.23
C ASP A 215 14.15 37.86 7.55
N TRP A 216 13.72 38.05 8.80
CA TRP A 216 12.36 37.81 9.24
C TRP A 216 11.32 38.65 8.48
N LYS A 217 11.74 39.81 7.93
CA LYS A 217 10.87 40.64 7.09
C LYS A 217 10.50 39.97 5.77
N ASP A 218 11.42 39.20 5.19
CA ASP A 218 11.17 38.45 3.95
C ASP A 218 10.32 37.21 4.21
N ALA A 219 10.44 36.62 5.40
CA ALA A 219 9.62 35.48 5.80
C ALA A 219 8.13 35.81 6.04
N GLY A 220 7.81 37.07 6.37
CA GLY A 220 6.43 37.52 6.57
C GLY A 220 5.66 37.84 5.28
N ILE A 221 6.32 37.79 4.12
CA ILE A 221 5.72 38.07 2.79
C ILE A 221 5.28 36.76 2.09
N ALA A 222 5.82 35.61 2.52
CA ALA A 222 5.47 34.28 2.03
C ALA A 222 4.15 33.76 2.65
#